data_AF-G3JI16-F1
#
_entry.id   AF-G3JI16-F1
#
_cell.length_a   1.000
_cell.length_b   1.000
_cell.length_c   1.000
_cell.angle_alpha   90.00
_cell.angle_beta   90.00
_cell.angle_gamma   90.00
#
_symmetry.space_group_name_H-M   'P 1'
#
loop_
_entity.id
_entity.type
_entity.pdbx_description
1 polymer ?
#
loop_
_entity_poly.entity_id
_entity_poly.type
_entity_poly.pdbx_seq_one_letter_code
_entity_poly.pdbx_strand_id
1 'polypeptide(L)'
;MLPKRAARLSRFHHAVRIAWDLPARDGSGRRTVMYESTSVSTFCEDPDAVEVRVAEFNVVELVPVVADPATGRTELRALQLRAFLDGAPVTSRAQMIAKE
;
A
#
# COMPACT_ATOMS: atom_id res chain seq x y z
N MET A 1 -11.89 8.66 -7.68
CA MET A 1 -11.01 7.71 -8.41
C MET A 1 -11.15 6.27 -7.91
N LEU A 2 -11.19 6.00 -6.61
CA LEU A 2 -11.30 4.64 -6.06
C LEU A 2 -12.52 3.81 -6.56
N PRO A 3 -13.75 4.36 -6.69
CA PRO A 3 -14.90 3.57 -7.15
C PRO A 3 -14.74 3.07 -8.59
N LYS A 4 -14.12 3.87 -9.47
CA LYS A 4 -13.86 3.47 -10.86
C LYS A 4 -12.81 2.35 -10.95
N ARG A 5 -11.82 2.34 -10.05
CA ARG A 5 -10.79 1.29 -10.00
C ARG A 5 -11.38 -0.03 -9.48
N ALA A 6 -12.22 0.03 -8.45
CA ALA A 6 -12.89 -1.14 -7.89
C ALA A 6 -13.82 -1.83 -8.91
N ALA A 7 -14.48 -1.07 -9.78
CA ALA A 7 -15.33 -1.64 -10.83
C ALA A 7 -14.55 -2.37 -11.95
N ARG A 8 -13.24 -2.13 -12.10
CA ARG A 8 -12.43 -2.68 -13.19
C ARG A 8 -11.48 -3.80 -12.79
N LEU A 9 -11.24 -3.95 -11.49
CA LEU A 9 -10.34 -4.98 -10.96
C LEU A 9 -11.16 -6.14 -10.39
N SER A 10 -10.82 -7.36 -10.79
CA SER A 10 -11.38 -8.58 -10.21
C SER A 10 -10.67 -8.95 -8.90
N ARG A 11 -9.38 -8.61 -8.79
CA ARG A 11 -8.59 -8.80 -7.58
C ARG A 11 -7.55 -7.69 -7.42
N PHE A 12 -7.35 -7.27 -6.18
CA PHE A 12 -6.27 -6.36 -5.80
C PHE A 12 -5.74 -6.74 -4.41
N HIS A 13 -4.43 -6.95 -4.29
CA HIS A 13 -3.78 -7.20 -2.99
C HIS A 13 -2.33 -6.72 -2.98
N HIS A 14 -1.78 -6.57 -1.77
CA HIS A 14 -0.37 -6.24 -1.57
C HIS A 14 0.34 -7.43 -0.91
N ALA A 15 1.44 -7.86 -1.50
CA ALA A 15 2.43 -8.68 -0.81
C ALA A 15 3.43 -7.73 -0.13
N VAL A 16 3.40 -7.66 1.21
CA VAL A 16 4.18 -6.69 2.00
C VAL A 16 5.34 -7.37 2.71
N ARG A 17 6.50 -6.70 2.71
CA ARG A 17 7.69 -7.09 3.47
C ARG A 17 8.22 -5.87 4.22
N ILE A 18 8.10 -5.89 5.55
CA ILE A 18 8.71 -4.84 6.38
C ILE A 18 10.23 -4.94 6.22
N ALA A 19 10.84 -3.82 5.86
CA ALA A 19 12.29 -3.74 5.65
C ALA A 19 12.96 -3.01 6.82
N TRP A 20 12.34 -1.94 7.33
CA TRP A 20 12.82 -1.20 8.50
C TRP A 20 11.68 -0.68 9.38
N ASP A 21 11.91 -0.66 10.68
CA ASP A 21 11.04 -0.07 11.69
C ASP A 21 11.89 0.74 12.68
N LEU A 22 11.81 2.07 12.58
CA LEU A 22 12.72 3.00 13.23
C LEU A 22 11.96 3.84 14.27
N PRO A 23 12.22 3.68 15.57
CA PRO A 23 11.67 4.56 16.60
C PRO A 23 12.35 5.95 16.54
N ALA A 24 11.58 7.00 16.82
CA ALA A 24 12.13 8.34 16.99
C ALA A 24 13.01 8.43 18.23
N ARG A 25 14.10 9.21 18.15
CA ARG A 25 15.10 9.36 19.22
C ARG A 25 14.73 10.38 20.30
N ASP A 26 13.65 11.12 20.09
CA ASP A 26 13.20 12.24 20.94
C ASP A 26 12.23 11.81 22.06
N GLY A 27 11.99 10.50 22.23
CA GLY A 27 11.05 9.99 23.23
C GLY A 27 9.58 10.23 22.89
N SER A 28 9.27 10.77 21.71
CA SER A 28 7.89 11.09 21.30
C SER A 28 7.01 9.86 21.05
N GLY A 29 7.57 8.66 21.06
CA GLY A 29 6.87 7.43 20.69
C GLY A 29 6.55 7.31 19.18
N ARG A 30 6.99 8.28 18.36
CA ARG A 30 6.84 8.23 16.91
C ARG A 30 7.68 7.11 16.30
N ARG A 31 7.23 6.58 15.17
CA ARG A 31 7.98 5.57 14.39
C ARG A 31 7.95 5.90 12.90
N THR A 32 9.02 5.53 12.22
CA THR A 32 9.08 5.52 10.76
C THR A 32 9.24 4.07 10.31
N VAL A 33 8.23 3.55 9.61
CA VAL A 33 8.24 2.19 9.05
C VAL A 33 8.49 2.30 7.56
N MET A 34 9.50 1.59 7.08
CA MET A 34 9.81 1.48 5.66
C MET A 34 9.58 0.04 5.24
N TYR A 35 8.81 -0.17 4.17
CA TYR A 35 8.49 -1.50 3.70
C TYR A 35 8.51 -1.55 2.18
N GLU A 36 8.87 -2.72 1.67
CA GLU A 36 8.67 -3.06 0.28
C GLU A 36 7.31 -3.74 0.13
N SER A 37 6.63 -3.44 -0.96
CA SER A 37 5.43 -4.19 -1.32
C SER A 37 5.37 -4.45 -2.82
N THR A 38 4.62 -5.48 -3.19
CA THR A 38 4.18 -5.67 -4.57
C THR A 38 2.67 -5.58 -4.61
N SER A 39 2.16 -4.56 -5.28
CA SER A 39 0.75 -4.49 -5.69
C SER A 39 0.50 -5.51 -6.79
N VAL A 40 -0.50 -6.35 -6.61
CA VAL A 40 -0.92 -7.34 -7.60
C VAL A 40 -2.37 -7.05 -7.96
N SER A 41 -2.62 -6.80 -9.25
CA SER A 41 -3.94 -6.46 -9.80
C SER A 41 -4.31 -7.41 -10.94
N THR A 42 -5.56 -7.83 -11.01
CA THR A 42 -6.16 -8.50 -12.18
C THR A 42 -7.40 -7.73 -12.61
N PHE A 43 -7.66 -7.65 -13.91
CA PHE A 43 -8.79 -6.90 -14.45
C PHE A 43 -10.00 -7.81 -14.69
N CYS A 44 -11.22 -7.26 -14.59
CA CYS A 44 -12.46 -8.00 -14.91
C CYS A 44 -12.59 -8.29 -16.40
N GLU A 45 -12.12 -7.35 -17.23
CA GLU A 45 -12.23 -7.39 -18.70
C GLU A 45 -11.11 -8.24 -19.35
N ASP A 46 -10.20 -8.79 -18.56
CA ASP A 46 -9.07 -9.59 -19.03
C ASP A 46 -9.42 -11.09 -18.99
N PRO A 47 -9.64 -11.75 -20.15
CA PRO A 47 -10.01 -13.16 -20.18
C PRO A 47 -8.88 -14.08 -19.70
N ASP A 48 -7.63 -13.63 -19.81
CA ASP A 48 -6.45 -14.39 -19.38
C ASP A 48 -6.10 -14.16 -17.90
N ALA A 49 -6.81 -13.24 -17.23
CA ALA A 49 -6.62 -12.88 -15.83
C ALA A 49 -5.15 -12.58 -15.48
N VAL A 50 -4.42 -11.90 -16.37
CA VAL A 50 -2.99 -11.63 -16.18
C VAL A 50 -2.76 -10.79 -14.93
N GLU A 51 -1.88 -11.28 -14.06
CA GLU A 51 -1.45 -10.54 -12.87
C GLU A 51 -0.52 -9.40 -13.25
N VAL A 52 -1.02 -8.17 -13.11
CA VAL A 52 -0.20 -6.98 -13.19
C VAL A 52 0.45 -6.71 -11.84
N ARG A 53 1.77 -6.77 -11.82
CA ARG A 53 2.58 -6.61 -10.61
C ARG A 53 3.31 -5.28 -10.66
N VAL A 54 3.16 -4.50 -9.59
CA VAL A 54 3.84 -3.21 -9.41
C VAL A 54 4.65 -3.28 -8.13
N ALA A 55 5.96 -3.18 -8.26
CA ALA A 55 6.85 -3.06 -7.11
C ALA A 55 6.73 -1.65 -6.51
N GLU A 56 6.73 -1.59 -5.19
CA GLU A 56 6.56 -0.38 -4.43
C GLU A 56 7.54 -0.35 -3.27
N PHE A 57 8.04 0.84 -2.98
CA PHE A 57 8.70 1.15 -1.73
C PHE A 57 7.88 2.18 -0.98
N ASN A 58 7.62 1.95 0.29
CA ASN A 58 6.71 2.77 1.08
C ASN A 58 7.35 3.22 2.38
N VAL A 59 7.07 4.46 2.78
CA VAL A 59 7.48 5.04 4.06
C VAL A 59 6.26 5.54 4.79
N VAL A 60 6.00 4.98 5.98
CA VAL A 60 4.90 5.37 6.86
C VAL A 60 5.45 6.03 8.10
N GLU A 61 4.96 7.24 8.39
CA GLU A 61 5.18 7.91 9.67
C GLU A 61 4.01 7.60 10.60
N LEU A 62 4.33 7.08 11.78
CA LEU A 62 3.39 6.68 12.80
C LEU A 62 3.53 7.59 14.03
N VAL A 63 2.39 8.00 14.57
CA VAL A 63 2.31 8.78 15.82
C VAL A 63 1.52 8.00 16.87
N PRO A 64 1.88 8.10 18.16
CA PRO A 64 1.09 7.51 19.23
C PRO A 64 -0.26 8.21 19.36
N VAL A 65 -1.31 7.41 19.58
CA VAL A 65 -2.61 7.86 20.06
C VAL A 65 -2.58 7.83 21.59
N VAL A 66 -3.36 8.70 22.24
CA VAL A 66 -3.52 8.72 23.71
C VAL A 66 -3.67 7.30 24.22
N ALA A 67 -2.84 6.93 25.18
CA ALA A 67 -2.81 5.58 25.74
C ALA A 67 -4.18 5.22 26.30
N ASP A 68 -4.64 4.02 25.98
CA ASP A 68 -5.86 3.48 26.57
C ASP A 68 -5.64 3.27 28.08
N PRO A 69 -6.37 3.98 28.96
CA PRO A 69 -6.19 3.89 30.40
C PRO A 69 -6.55 2.51 30.97
N ALA A 70 -7.32 1.67 30.25
CA ALA A 70 -7.67 0.32 30.69
C ALA A 70 -6.60 -0.72 30.36
N THR A 71 -5.89 -0.56 29.23
CA THR A 71 -4.92 -1.56 28.75
C THR A 71 -3.47 -1.10 28.85
N GLY A 72 -3.23 0.19 29.09
CA GLY A 72 -1.89 0.79 29.10
C GLY A 72 -1.19 0.74 27.75
N ARG A 73 -1.89 0.36 26.67
CA ARG A 73 -1.32 0.25 25.32
C ARG A 73 -1.46 1.57 24.59
N THR A 74 -0.35 1.98 23.97
CA THR A 74 -0.31 3.13 23.06
C THR A 74 -0.49 2.61 21.64
N GLU A 75 -1.66 2.89 21.06
CA GLU A 75 -1.89 2.60 19.64
C GLU A 75 -1.08 3.55 18.76
N LEU A 76 -0.69 3.09 17.57
CA LEU A 76 -0.02 3.92 16.57
C LEU A 76 -0.99 4.20 15.42
N ARG A 77 -1.04 5.46 14.99
CA ARG A 77 -1.77 5.87 13.78
C ARG A 77 -0.83 6.39 12.72
N ALA A 78 -1.14 6.09 11.47
CA ALA A 78 -0.45 6.66 10.32
C ALA A 78 -0.75 8.16 10.25
N LEU A 79 0.31 8.96 10.38
CA LEU A 79 0.29 10.39 10.11
C LEU A 79 0.44 10.65 8.60
N GLN A 80 1.37 9.93 7.97
CA GLN A 80 1.68 10.07 6.55
C GLN A 80 2.11 8.72 5.97
N LEU A 81 1.67 8.46 4.73
CA LEU A 81 2.20 7.41 3.88
C LEU A 81 2.77 8.05 2.61
N ARG A 82 4.02 7.73 2.28
CA ARG A 82 4.65 8.06 1.01
C ARG A 82 4.91 6.76 0.26
N ALA A 83 4.39 6.66 -0.95
CA ALA A 83 4.54 5.49 -1.81
C ALA A 83 5.37 5.86 -3.04
N PHE A 84 6.37 5.05 -3.34
CA PHE A 84 7.25 5.17 -4.50
C PHE A 84 7.04 3.94 -5.38
N LEU A 85 6.46 4.14 -6.56
CA LEU A 85 6.10 3.06 -7.49
C LEU A 85 6.06 3.55 -8.93
N ASP A 86 6.16 2.61 -9.87
CA ASP A 86 5.87 2.85 -11.28
C ASP A 86 4.51 2.26 -11.66
N GLY A 87 3.57 3.12 -12.03
CA GLY A 87 2.21 2.74 -12.44
C GLY A 87 2.08 2.30 -13.90
N ALA A 88 3.16 2.39 -14.70
CA ALA A 88 3.14 2.05 -16.13
C ALA A 88 2.59 0.64 -16.44
N PRO A 89 2.90 -0.42 -15.67
CA PRO A 89 2.38 -1.76 -15.94
C PRO A 89 0.85 -1.85 -15.93
N VAL A 90 0.19 -1.12 -15.01
CA VAL A 90 -1.28 -1.08 -14.90
C VAL A 90 -1.89 -0.39 -16.11
N THR A 91 -1.34 0.75 -16.50
CA THR A 91 -1.81 1.51 -17.68
C THR A 91 -1.60 0.71 -18.97
N SER A 92 -0.44 0.07 -19.11
CA SER A 92 -0.10 -0.73 -20.28
C SER A 92 -1.07 -1.90 -20.46
N ARG A 93 -1.32 -2.69 -19.40
CA ARG A 93 -2.27 -3.80 -19.49
C ARG A 93 -3.69 -3.33 -19.78
N ALA A 94 -4.14 -2.25 -19.14
CA ALA A 94 -5.47 -1.69 -19.40
C ALA A 94 -5.65 -1.23 -20.87
N GLN A 95 -4.60 -0.69 -21.49
CA GLN A 95 -4.61 -0.32 -22.92
C GLN A 95 -4.61 -1.51 -23.86
N MET A 96 -3.99 -2.64 -23.47
CA MET A 96 -4.03 -3.87 -24.26
C MET A 96 -5.45 -4.46 -24.27
N ILE A 97 -6.05 -4.58 -23.09
CA ILE A 97 -7.43 -5.09 -22.94
C ILE A 97 -8.43 -4.23 -23.72
N ALA A 98 -8.29 -2.90 -23.69
CA ALA A 98 -9.22 -1.99 -24.37
C ALA A 98 -9.09 -1.98 -25.91
N LYS A 99 -8.08 -2.64 -26.48
CA LYS A 99 -7.86 -2.71 -27.95
C LYS A 99 -8.34 -4.03 -28.56
N GLU A 100 -8.70 -5.01 -27.74
CA GLU A 100 -9.31 -6.29 -28.13
C GLU A 100 -10.85 -6.16 -28.15
#